data_AF-A0A4D7QIB2-F1
#
_entry.id   AF-A0A4D7QIB2-F1
#
_cell.length_a   1.000
_cell.length_b   1.000
_cell.length_c   1.000
_cell.angle_alpha   90.00
_cell.angle_beta   90.00
_cell.angle_gamma   90.00
#
_symmetry.space_group_name_H-M   'P 1'
#
loop_
_entity.id
_entity.type
_entity.pdbx_description
1 polymer ?
#
loop_
_entity_poly.entity_id
_entity_poly.type
_entity_poly.pdbx_seq_one_letter_code
_entity_poly.pdbx_strand_id
1 'polypeptide(L)'
;MKVTLDLARLVEDGRLTPEEAARLKGLAAESTGSLAINILVGFGVVAVACGILGLFPVPSVASVIGSMVGMVGLGMILTGQRNWAVFANICLLSGALILAGGIIALTKGSPLTFFGITLLFSATAILARSGLLMALAVIALSAALGASTTYWHATYSLGIQQPFLTVLLFSALALGLYHLSKRLKADMERLAIIAARTALLLINFGFWIGSLWGDRLRFLGPDAGFGIPAWIFSILWVVAIVGAGSWAARANRPWVLNLAAVFGAIHFYTQWFEKLGATPLSVLVAGVATLGAAIALWKYNQGKTIPA
;
A
#
# COMPACT_ATOMS: atom_id res chain seq x y z
N MET A 1 17.31 -8.40 -1.35
CA MET A 1 17.61 -6.99 -0.97
C MET A 1 17.86 -6.16 -2.24
N LYS A 2 17.20 -5.01 -2.42
CA LYS A 2 17.47 -4.08 -3.54
C LYS A 2 18.30 -2.90 -3.01
N VAL A 3 19.44 -2.62 -3.64
CA VAL A 3 20.35 -1.51 -3.29
C VAL A 3 20.26 -0.48 -4.41
N THR A 4 20.13 0.80 -4.04
CA THR A 4 20.18 1.92 -4.99
C THR A 4 21.60 2.48 -4.96
N LEU A 5 22.25 2.55 -6.12
CA LEU A 5 23.60 3.09 -6.27
C LEU A 5 23.55 4.29 -7.23
N ASP A 6 24.25 5.35 -6.88
CA ASP A 6 24.54 6.44 -7.81
C ASP A 6 25.73 6.03 -8.68
N LEU A 7 25.44 5.44 -9.83
CA LEU A 7 26.48 4.92 -10.73
C LEU A 7 27.37 6.05 -11.28
N ALA A 8 26.84 7.26 -11.47
CA ALA A 8 27.63 8.39 -11.98
C ALA A 8 28.65 8.84 -10.94
N ARG A 9 28.19 9.04 -9.70
CA ARG A 9 29.07 9.41 -8.59
C ARG A 9 30.12 8.34 -8.30
N LEU A 10 29.78 7.06 -8.40
CA LEU A 10 30.75 5.97 -8.21
C LEU A 10 31.82 5.91 -9.31
N VAL A 11 31.51 6.37 -10.52
CA VAL A 11 32.50 6.52 -11.60
C VAL A 11 33.37 7.76 -11.34
N GLU A 12 32.79 8.88 -10.92
CA GLU A 12 33.54 10.09 -10.53
C GLU A 12 34.50 9.82 -9.36
N ASP A 13 34.04 9.08 -8.35
CA ASP A 13 34.83 8.67 -7.17
C ASP A 13 35.88 7.57 -7.52
N GLY A 14 35.99 7.13 -8.78
CA GLY A 14 36.92 6.09 -9.24
C GLY A 14 36.64 4.69 -8.70
N ARG A 15 35.45 4.45 -8.14
CA ARG A 15 35.03 3.18 -7.53
C ARG A 15 34.43 2.18 -8.51
N LEU A 16 34.02 2.65 -9.69
CA LEU A 16 33.52 1.84 -10.81
C LEU A 16 34.11 2.34 -12.12
N THR A 17 34.34 1.44 -13.07
CA THR A 17 34.66 1.86 -14.44
C THR A 17 33.39 2.29 -15.19
N PRO A 18 33.50 3.15 -16.22
CA PRO A 18 32.35 3.51 -17.06
C PRO A 18 31.65 2.29 -17.70
N GLU A 19 32.42 1.25 -18.03
CA GLU A 19 31.94 0.00 -18.62
C GLU A 19 31.14 -0.84 -17.60
N GLU A 20 31.62 -0.94 -16.37
CA GLU A 20 30.90 -1.59 -15.27
C GLU A 20 29.61 -0.86 -14.92
N ALA A 21 29.66 0.48 -14.87
CA ALA A 21 28.48 1.30 -14.68
C ALA A 21 27.45 1.10 -15.80
N ALA A 22 27.90 1.01 -17.06
CA ALA A 22 27.02 0.72 -18.20
C ALA A 22 26.39 -0.68 -18.11
N ARG A 23 27.16 -1.71 -17.71
CA ARG A 23 26.65 -3.06 -17.47
C ARG A 23 25.59 -3.10 -16.35
N LEU A 24 25.88 -2.48 -15.21
CA LEU A 24 24.95 -2.40 -14.08
C LEU A 24 23.68 -1.63 -14.46
N LYS A 25 23.83 -0.55 -15.24
CA LYS A 25 22.71 0.21 -15.79
C LYS A 25 21.86 -0.63 -16.74
N GLY A 26 22.48 -1.46 -17.58
CA GLY A 26 21.79 -2.42 -18.46
C GLY A 26 20.95 -3.42 -17.66
N LEU A 27 21.53 -4.03 -16.63
CA LEU A 27 20.82 -4.96 -15.73
C LEU A 27 19.67 -4.27 -14.96
N ALA A 28 19.81 -2.98 -14.65
CA ALA A 28 18.76 -2.21 -13.99
C ALA A 28 17.63 -1.76 -14.94
N ALA A 29 17.95 -1.45 -16.21
CA ALA A 29 17.02 -0.91 -17.19
C ALA A 29 15.87 -1.87 -17.53
N GLU A 30 16.13 -3.18 -17.53
CA GLU A 30 15.09 -4.21 -17.67
C GLU A 30 13.99 -4.09 -16.59
N SER A 31 14.32 -3.54 -15.41
CA SER A 31 13.36 -3.37 -14.32
C SER A 31 12.54 -2.08 -14.40
N THR A 32 13.09 -0.99 -14.95
CA THR A 32 12.47 0.35 -14.92
C THR A 32 11.42 0.55 -16.01
N GLY A 33 11.67 0.06 -17.24
CA GLY A 33 10.67 0.09 -18.32
C GLY A 33 9.39 -0.67 -17.98
N SER A 34 9.49 -1.68 -17.12
CA SER A 34 8.34 -2.43 -16.61
C SER A 34 7.41 -1.59 -15.71
N LEU A 35 7.92 -0.56 -15.02
CA LEU A 35 7.12 0.16 -14.01
C LEU A 35 6.03 1.02 -14.65
N ALA A 36 6.35 1.83 -15.66
CA ALA A 36 5.39 2.70 -16.34
C ALA A 36 4.27 1.88 -17.01
N ILE A 37 4.65 0.78 -17.67
CA ILE A 37 3.70 -0.17 -18.27
C ILE A 37 2.81 -0.79 -17.19
N ASN A 38 3.38 -1.24 -16.07
CA ASN A 38 2.60 -1.81 -14.96
C ASN A 38 1.61 -0.81 -14.36
N ILE A 39 1.96 0.48 -14.29
CA ILE A 39 1.05 1.53 -13.82
C ILE A 39 -0.12 1.72 -14.79
N LEU A 40 0.17 1.87 -16.09
CA LEU A 40 -0.86 2.02 -17.13
C LEU A 40 -1.78 0.80 -17.20
N VAL A 41 -1.21 -0.40 -17.15
CA VAL A 41 -1.95 -1.66 -17.07
C VAL A 41 -2.82 -1.69 -15.82
N GLY A 42 -2.30 -1.29 -14.66
CA GLY A 42 -3.07 -1.23 -13.41
C GLY A 42 -4.30 -0.33 -13.53
N PHE A 43 -4.14 0.91 -14.01
CA PHE A 43 -5.26 1.83 -14.22
C PHE A 43 -6.24 1.33 -15.29
N GLY A 44 -5.74 0.81 -16.40
CA GLY A 44 -6.56 0.26 -17.48
C GLY A 44 -7.40 -0.93 -17.01
N VAL A 45 -6.81 -1.84 -16.23
CA VAL A 45 -7.50 -3.00 -15.65
C VAL A 45 -8.62 -2.56 -14.70
N VAL A 46 -8.37 -1.59 -13.83
CA VAL A 46 -9.41 -1.04 -12.94
C VAL A 46 -10.55 -0.42 -13.76
N ALA A 47 -10.23 0.38 -14.77
CA ALA A 47 -11.22 0.99 -15.65
C ALA A 47 -12.07 -0.05 -16.40
N VAL A 48 -11.45 -1.10 -16.93
CA VAL A 48 -12.15 -2.23 -17.58
C VAL A 48 -13.07 -2.94 -16.60
N ALA A 49 -12.57 -3.24 -15.39
CA ALA A 49 -13.37 -3.93 -14.37
C ALA A 49 -14.59 -3.09 -13.96
N CYS A 50 -14.39 -1.81 -13.64
CA CYS A 50 -15.48 -0.88 -13.33
C CYS A 50 -16.46 -0.71 -14.50
N GLY A 51 -15.95 -0.61 -15.73
CA GLY A 51 -16.77 -0.48 -16.94
C GLY A 51 -17.66 -1.71 -17.16
N ILE A 52 -17.13 -2.92 -17.01
CA ILE A 52 -17.90 -4.16 -17.13
C ILE A 52 -18.97 -4.26 -16.03
N LEU A 53 -18.60 -3.93 -14.78
CA LEU A 53 -19.56 -3.91 -13.66
C LEU A 53 -20.67 -2.87 -13.86
N GLY A 54 -20.37 -1.74 -14.51
CA GLY A 54 -21.35 -0.71 -14.86
C GLY A 54 -22.25 -1.09 -16.04
N LEU A 55 -21.70 -1.78 -17.05
CA LEU A 55 -22.46 -2.20 -18.25
C LEU A 55 -23.39 -3.37 -17.97
N PHE A 56 -22.98 -4.32 -17.13
CA PHE A 56 -23.76 -5.51 -16.79
C PHE A 56 -24.20 -5.42 -15.32
N PRO A 57 -25.34 -4.76 -15.02
CA PRO A 57 -25.79 -4.56 -13.65
C PRO A 57 -26.25 -5.86 -12.95
N VAL A 58 -26.26 -6.99 -13.67
CA VAL A 58 -26.56 -8.31 -13.12
C VAL A 58 -25.29 -8.90 -12.49
N PRO A 59 -25.19 -8.99 -11.16
CA PRO A 59 -23.93 -9.34 -10.49
C PRO A 59 -23.44 -10.78 -10.76
N SER A 60 -24.36 -11.70 -11.04
CA SER A 60 -24.03 -13.08 -11.40
C SER A 60 -23.34 -13.15 -12.77
N VAL A 61 -23.79 -12.36 -13.74
CA VAL A 61 -23.17 -12.28 -15.08
C VAL A 61 -21.74 -11.74 -14.97
N ALA A 62 -21.54 -10.66 -14.21
CA ALA A 62 -20.20 -10.14 -13.93
C ALA A 62 -19.30 -11.21 -13.28
N SER A 63 -19.83 -11.94 -12.29
CA SER A 63 -19.07 -13.01 -11.62
C SER A 63 -18.65 -14.14 -12.58
N VAL A 64 -19.52 -14.53 -13.51
CA VAL A 64 -19.21 -15.55 -14.53
C VAL A 64 -18.14 -15.03 -15.50
N ILE A 65 -18.32 -13.81 -16.04
CA ILE A 65 -17.34 -13.19 -16.94
C ILE A 65 -15.98 -13.06 -16.25
N GLY A 66 -15.95 -12.54 -15.03
CA GLY A 66 -14.73 -12.39 -14.23
C GLY A 66 -14.02 -13.73 -14.00
N SER A 67 -14.79 -14.78 -13.68
CA SER A 67 -14.26 -16.14 -13.51
C SER A 67 -13.65 -16.67 -14.80
N MET A 68 -14.35 -16.56 -15.93
CA MET A 68 -13.86 -17.04 -17.23
C MET A 68 -12.58 -16.31 -17.65
N VAL A 69 -12.57 -14.98 -17.60
CA VAL A 69 -11.41 -14.16 -17.98
C VAL A 69 -10.23 -14.41 -17.04
N GLY A 70 -10.49 -14.55 -15.74
CA GLY A 70 -9.49 -14.86 -14.73
C GLY A 70 -8.87 -16.25 -14.93
N MET A 71 -9.68 -17.27 -15.21
CA MET A 71 -9.20 -18.64 -15.48
C MET A 71 -8.36 -18.72 -16.75
N VAL A 72 -8.74 -18.00 -17.82
CA VAL A 72 -7.92 -17.89 -19.04
C VAL A 72 -6.56 -17.27 -18.71
N GLY A 73 -6.55 -16.13 -18.01
CA GLY A 73 -5.31 -15.48 -17.61
C GLY A 73 -4.42 -16.37 -16.73
N LEU A 74 -5.02 -17.05 -15.74
CA LEU A 74 -4.30 -17.98 -14.87
C LEU A 74 -3.73 -19.17 -15.65
N GLY A 75 -4.54 -19.79 -16.52
CA GLY A 75 -4.11 -20.89 -17.37
C GLY A 75 -2.91 -20.52 -18.24
N MET A 76 -2.97 -19.35 -18.90
CA MET A 76 -1.86 -18.85 -19.71
C MET A 76 -0.59 -18.57 -18.91
N ILE A 77 -0.70 -18.12 -17.66
CA ILE A 77 0.46 -17.94 -16.77
C ILE A 77 1.07 -19.29 -16.41
N LEU A 78 0.23 -20.29 -16.11
CA LEU A 78 0.67 -21.63 -15.73
C LEU A 78 1.31 -22.40 -16.89
N THR A 79 1.00 -22.09 -18.15
CA THR A 79 1.68 -22.69 -19.31
C THR A 79 3.07 -22.10 -19.58
N GLY A 80 3.46 -20.99 -18.93
CA GLY A 80 4.81 -20.44 -18.98
C GLY A 80 5.20 -19.76 -20.31
N GLN A 81 4.25 -19.48 -21.19
CA GLN A 81 4.53 -18.84 -22.48
C GLN A 81 4.89 -17.35 -22.31
N ARG A 82 6.17 -17.01 -22.48
CA ARG A 82 6.67 -15.64 -22.28
C ARG A 82 6.04 -14.60 -23.20
N ASN A 83 5.71 -14.97 -24.43
CA ASN A 83 5.18 -14.05 -25.45
C ASN A 83 3.83 -13.43 -25.06
N TRP A 84 3.06 -14.13 -24.22
CA TRP A 84 1.72 -13.69 -23.80
C TRP A 84 1.68 -13.21 -22.34
N ALA A 85 2.83 -13.07 -21.67
CA ALA A 85 2.88 -12.82 -20.23
C ALA A 85 2.13 -11.53 -19.83
N VAL A 86 2.24 -10.46 -20.62
CA VAL A 86 1.54 -9.19 -20.34
C VAL A 86 0.03 -9.37 -20.48
N PHE A 87 -0.41 -9.96 -21.59
CA PHE A 87 -1.83 -10.22 -21.84
C PHE A 87 -2.45 -11.13 -20.78
N ALA A 88 -1.75 -12.21 -20.41
CA ALA A 88 -2.19 -13.14 -19.39
C ALA A 88 -2.35 -12.46 -18.01
N ASN A 89 -1.42 -11.57 -17.65
CA ASN A 89 -1.54 -10.76 -16.44
C ASN A 89 -2.73 -9.78 -16.49
N ILE A 90 -2.98 -9.14 -17.64
CA ILE A 90 -4.15 -8.26 -17.83
C ILE A 90 -5.44 -9.05 -17.65
N CYS A 91 -5.58 -10.20 -18.30
CA CYS A 91 -6.74 -11.08 -18.15
C CYS A 91 -6.92 -11.53 -16.70
N LEU A 92 -5.85 -11.99 -16.06
CA LEU A 92 -5.91 -12.43 -14.67
C LEU A 92 -6.40 -11.32 -13.73
N LEU A 93 -5.81 -10.13 -13.83
CA LEU A 93 -6.14 -9.00 -12.97
C LEU A 93 -7.55 -8.47 -13.22
N SER A 94 -7.94 -8.30 -14.49
CA SER A 94 -9.30 -7.89 -14.87
C SER A 94 -10.32 -8.90 -14.39
N GLY A 95 -10.11 -10.18 -14.66
CA GLY A 95 -11.01 -11.25 -14.24
C GLY A 95 -11.18 -11.30 -12.72
N ALA A 96 -10.08 -11.19 -11.97
CA ALA A 96 -10.10 -11.17 -10.50
C ALA A 96 -10.90 -9.98 -9.94
N LEU A 97 -10.71 -8.77 -10.48
CA LEU A 97 -11.43 -7.57 -10.04
C LEU A 97 -12.92 -7.62 -10.40
N ILE A 98 -13.27 -8.07 -11.61
CA ILE A 98 -14.67 -8.21 -12.04
C ILE A 98 -15.37 -9.25 -11.17
N LEU A 99 -14.73 -10.40 -10.93
CA LEU A 99 -15.27 -11.45 -10.07
C LEU A 99 -15.49 -10.93 -8.64
N ALA A 100 -14.50 -10.26 -8.07
CA ALA A 100 -14.61 -9.67 -6.73
C ALA A 100 -15.76 -8.65 -6.67
N GLY A 101 -15.87 -7.75 -7.65
CA GLY A 101 -16.95 -6.77 -7.72
C GLY A 101 -18.34 -7.42 -7.85
N GLY A 102 -18.47 -8.45 -8.69
CA GLY A 102 -19.70 -9.23 -8.84
C GLY A 102 -20.11 -9.94 -7.54
N ILE A 103 -19.17 -10.59 -6.87
CA ILE A 103 -19.40 -11.26 -5.57
C ILE A 103 -19.78 -10.24 -4.49
N ILE A 104 -19.11 -9.08 -4.44
CA ILE A 104 -19.44 -8.00 -3.49
C ILE A 104 -20.88 -7.54 -3.71
N ALA A 105 -21.29 -7.32 -4.96
CA ALA A 105 -22.65 -6.91 -5.29
C ALA A 105 -23.69 -7.99 -4.94
N LEU A 106 -23.41 -9.27 -5.22
CA LEU A 106 -24.30 -10.40 -4.87
C LEU A 106 -24.54 -10.51 -3.36
N THR A 107 -23.49 -10.30 -2.57
CA THR A 107 -23.49 -10.56 -1.12
C THR A 107 -23.63 -9.29 -0.29
N LYS A 108 -23.88 -8.14 -0.94
CA LYS A 108 -23.99 -6.81 -0.32
C LYS A 108 -22.75 -6.41 0.52
N GLY A 109 -21.57 -6.94 0.17
CA GLY A 109 -20.30 -6.55 0.80
C GLY A 109 -20.16 -6.93 2.28
N SER A 110 -20.61 -8.13 2.68
CA SER A 110 -20.41 -8.60 4.06
C SER A 110 -18.92 -8.75 4.43
N PRO A 111 -18.53 -8.68 5.72
CA PRO A 111 -17.16 -8.95 6.15
C PRO A 111 -16.62 -10.31 5.70
N LEU A 112 -17.48 -11.34 5.72
CA LEU A 112 -17.14 -12.69 5.27
C LEU A 112 -16.83 -12.72 3.77
N THR A 113 -17.54 -11.92 2.97
CA THR A 113 -17.28 -11.76 1.54
C THR A 113 -15.87 -11.23 1.30
N PHE A 114 -15.49 -10.14 1.99
CA PHE A 114 -14.17 -9.54 1.84
C PHE A 114 -13.05 -10.46 2.32
N PHE A 115 -13.30 -11.26 3.37
CA PHE A 115 -12.38 -12.32 3.79
C PHE A 115 -12.23 -13.40 2.70
N GLY A 116 -13.33 -13.86 2.09
CA GLY A 116 -13.29 -14.79 0.96
C GLY A 116 -12.51 -14.25 -0.25
N ILE A 117 -12.73 -12.98 -0.61
CA ILE A 117 -11.97 -12.30 -1.68
C ILE A 117 -10.49 -12.19 -1.33
N THR A 118 -10.16 -11.91 -0.07
CA THR A 118 -8.77 -11.88 0.42
C THR A 118 -8.09 -13.23 0.19
N LEU A 119 -8.75 -14.34 0.52
CA LEU A 119 -8.21 -15.68 0.32
C LEU A 119 -8.03 -15.98 -1.17
N LEU A 120 -9.04 -15.66 -2.00
CA LEU A 120 -8.99 -15.84 -3.44
C LEU A 120 -7.82 -15.06 -4.06
N PHE A 121 -7.69 -13.77 -3.75
CA PHE A 121 -6.62 -12.92 -4.25
C PHE A 121 -5.25 -13.37 -3.74
N SER A 122 -5.13 -13.79 -2.48
CA SER A 122 -3.88 -14.30 -1.92
C SER A 122 -3.44 -15.58 -2.62
N ALA A 123 -4.34 -16.56 -2.78
CA ALA A 123 -4.05 -17.81 -3.47
C ALA A 123 -3.64 -17.57 -4.93
N THR A 124 -4.38 -16.72 -5.62
CA THR A 124 -4.12 -16.38 -7.03
C THR A 124 -2.80 -15.61 -7.17
N ALA A 125 -2.52 -14.68 -6.26
CA ALA A 125 -1.26 -13.94 -6.23
C ALA A 125 -0.05 -14.85 -6.02
N ILE A 126 -0.18 -15.87 -5.16
CA ILE A 126 0.86 -16.87 -4.89
C ILE A 126 1.09 -17.75 -6.12
N LEU A 127 0.03 -18.25 -6.75
CA LEU A 127 0.12 -19.08 -7.95
C LEU A 127 0.73 -18.33 -9.13
N ALA A 128 0.24 -17.11 -9.38
CA ALA A 128 0.64 -16.28 -10.52
C ALA A 128 1.86 -15.38 -10.26
N ARG A 129 2.44 -15.42 -9.04
CA ARG A 129 3.51 -14.51 -8.61
C ARG A 129 3.18 -13.02 -8.79
N SER A 130 1.90 -12.67 -8.61
CA SER A 130 1.38 -11.32 -8.84
C SER A 130 1.47 -10.45 -7.59
N GLY A 131 2.38 -9.49 -7.62
CA GLY A 131 2.52 -8.49 -6.55
C GLY A 131 1.29 -7.58 -6.42
N LEU A 132 0.63 -7.25 -7.53
CA LEU A 132 -0.55 -6.39 -7.52
C LEU A 132 -1.74 -7.09 -6.86
N LEU A 133 -2.01 -8.36 -7.21
CA LEU A 133 -3.06 -9.14 -6.52
C LEU A 133 -2.76 -9.32 -5.04
N MET A 134 -1.49 -9.49 -4.68
CA MET A 134 -1.09 -9.59 -3.27
C MET A 134 -1.40 -8.29 -2.51
N ALA A 135 -1.10 -7.12 -3.10
CA ALA A 135 -1.48 -5.84 -2.50
C ALA A 135 -3.01 -5.67 -2.40
N LEU A 136 -3.74 -6.06 -3.44
CA LEU A 136 -5.21 -6.03 -3.45
C LEU A 136 -5.82 -6.98 -2.41
N ALA A 137 -5.22 -8.14 -2.16
CA ALA A 137 -5.65 -9.05 -1.10
C ALA A 137 -5.59 -8.39 0.27
N VAL A 138 -4.49 -7.70 0.57
CA VAL A 138 -4.30 -6.97 1.83
C VAL A 138 -5.31 -5.80 1.95
N ILE A 139 -5.59 -5.10 0.85
CA ILE A 139 -6.63 -4.06 0.81
C ILE A 139 -8.03 -4.67 1.03
N ALA A 140 -8.36 -5.79 0.38
CA ALA A 140 -9.62 -6.48 0.57
C ALA A 140 -9.82 -6.93 2.02
N LEU A 141 -8.74 -7.39 2.68
CA LEU A 141 -8.78 -7.74 4.11
C LEU A 141 -9.14 -6.53 4.98
N SER A 142 -8.70 -5.33 4.60
CA SER A 142 -9.05 -4.10 5.33
C SER A 142 -10.54 -3.78 5.23
N ALA A 143 -11.14 -4.04 4.06
CA ALA A 143 -12.57 -3.86 3.86
C ALA A 143 -13.41 -4.81 4.72
N ALA A 144 -12.89 -6.00 5.08
CA ALA A 144 -13.53 -6.89 6.05
C ALA A 144 -13.63 -6.27 7.45
N LEU A 145 -12.74 -5.32 7.80
CA LEU A 145 -12.78 -4.54 9.04
C LEU A 145 -13.59 -3.24 8.90
N GLY A 146 -14.26 -3.03 7.78
CA GLY A 146 -15.04 -1.83 7.49
C GLY A 146 -14.21 -0.67 6.94
N ALA A 147 -13.06 -0.95 6.31
CA ALA A 147 -12.40 0.05 5.47
C ALA A 147 -13.24 0.32 4.20
N SER A 148 -13.42 1.58 3.85
CA SER A 148 -14.19 1.97 2.67
C SER A 148 -13.69 3.30 2.09
N THR A 149 -14.05 3.54 0.84
CA THR A 149 -13.85 4.83 0.18
C THR A 149 -15.15 5.29 -0.43
N THR A 150 -15.36 6.61 -0.47
CA THR A 150 -16.51 7.21 -1.15
C THR A 150 -16.07 8.41 -1.97
N TYR A 151 -16.83 8.71 -3.02
CA TYR A 151 -16.62 9.85 -3.90
C TYR A 151 -17.92 10.64 -4.04
N TRP A 152 -17.84 11.97 -3.89
CA TRP A 152 -18.95 12.88 -4.08
C TRP A 152 -18.46 14.23 -4.59
N HIS A 153 -18.83 14.64 -5.80
CA HIS A 153 -18.47 15.93 -6.43
C HIS A 153 -17.03 16.41 -6.11
N ALA A 154 -16.02 15.73 -6.68
CA ALA A 154 -14.59 16.01 -6.45
C ALA A 154 -14.09 15.86 -5.00
N THR A 155 -14.91 15.34 -4.09
CA THR A 155 -14.53 14.99 -2.72
C THR A 155 -14.29 13.49 -2.63
N TYR A 156 -13.15 13.10 -2.07
CA TYR A 156 -12.80 11.72 -1.78
C TYR A 156 -12.78 11.55 -0.25
N SER A 157 -13.48 10.55 0.25
CA SER A 157 -13.44 10.21 1.68
C SER A 157 -12.90 8.80 1.88
N LEU A 158 -12.11 8.63 2.93
CA LEU A 158 -11.63 7.35 3.43
C LEU A 158 -12.31 7.08 4.77
N GLY A 159 -12.90 5.90 4.91
CA GLY A 159 -13.48 5.43 6.16
C GLY A 159 -12.72 4.22 6.70
N ILE A 160 -12.47 4.21 8.01
CA ILE A 160 -12.04 3.02 8.74
C ILE A 160 -12.97 2.88 9.94
N GLN A 161 -13.89 1.92 9.91
CA GLN A 161 -14.88 1.76 10.97
C GLN A 161 -14.29 1.25 12.29
N GLN A 162 -13.17 0.51 12.22
CA GLN A 162 -12.52 -0.10 13.38
C GLN A 162 -11.01 0.22 13.42
N PRO A 163 -10.63 1.50 13.66
CA PRO A 163 -9.24 1.93 13.69
C PRO A 163 -8.30 1.06 14.53
N PHE A 164 -8.72 0.66 15.73
CA PHE A 164 -7.94 -0.16 16.65
C PHE A 164 -7.64 -1.53 16.06
N LEU A 165 -8.66 -2.25 15.58
CA LEU A 165 -8.46 -3.56 14.97
C LEU A 165 -7.63 -3.46 13.69
N THR A 166 -7.83 -2.42 12.88
CA THR A 166 -6.98 -2.18 11.71
C THR A 166 -5.52 -2.04 12.12
N VAL A 167 -5.20 -1.18 13.08
CA VAL A 167 -3.82 -1.02 13.57
C VAL A 167 -3.26 -2.34 14.10
N LEU A 168 -4.01 -3.04 14.96
CA LEU A 168 -3.55 -4.27 15.60
C LEU A 168 -3.31 -5.40 14.60
N LEU A 169 -4.31 -5.70 13.77
CA LEU A 169 -4.27 -6.81 12.81
C LEU A 169 -3.21 -6.56 11.75
N PHE A 170 -3.15 -5.37 11.17
CA PHE A 170 -2.16 -5.08 10.13
C PHE A 170 -0.74 -4.92 10.69
N SER A 171 -0.57 -4.54 11.98
CA SER A 171 0.74 -4.61 12.65
C SER A 171 1.22 -6.04 12.79
N ALA A 172 0.36 -6.94 13.29
CA ALA A 172 0.67 -8.37 13.41
C ALA A 172 0.97 -8.98 12.03
N LEU A 173 0.16 -8.67 11.02
CA LEU A 173 0.35 -9.14 9.65
C LEU A 173 1.66 -8.62 9.04
N ALA A 174 1.95 -7.32 9.17
CA ALA A 174 3.17 -6.72 8.63
C ALA A 174 4.43 -7.33 9.25
N LEU A 175 4.46 -7.48 10.58
CA LEU A 175 5.56 -8.11 11.30
C LEU A 175 5.70 -9.59 10.90
N GLY A 176 4.60 -10.35 10.94
CA GLY A 176 4.59 -11.77 10.59
C GLY A 176 5.10 -12.02 9.17
N LEU A 177 4.61 -11.26 8.19
CA LEU A 177 5.04 -11.36 6.79
C LEU A 177 6.49 -10.91 6.59
N TYR A 178 6.94 -9.87 7.30
CA TYR A 178 8.34 -9.44 7.26
C TYR A 178 9.29 -10.49 7.84
N HIS A 179 8.89 -11.18 8.92
CA HIS A 179 9.69 -12.28 9.47
C HIS A 179 9.65 -13.51 8.57
N LEU A 180 8.50 -13.81 7.97
CA LEU A 180 8.34 -14.90 7.01
C LEU A 180 9.17 -14.68 5.75
N SER A 181 9.23 -13.44 5.22
CA SER A 181 9.98 -13.12 4.00
C SER A 181 11.46 -13.49 4.10
N LYS A 182 12.06 -13.41 5.30
CA LYS A 182 13.45 -13.81 5.56
C LYS A 182 13.73 -15.30 5.35
N ARG A 183 12.68 -16.13 5.28
CA ARG A 183 12.77 -17.59 5.11
C ARG A 183 12.30 -18.06 3.73
N LEU A 184 11.80 -17.14 2.89
CA LEU A 184 11.20 -17.46 1.59
C LEU A 184 12.22 -17.31 0.46
N LYS A 185 12.01 -18.06 -0.63
CA LYS A 185 12.74 -17.85 -1.90
C LYS A 185 12.38 -16.48 -2.48
N ALA A 186 13.26 -15.90 -3.29
CA ALA A 186 13.17 -14.52 -3.81
C ALA A 186 11.77 -14.12 -4.33
N ASP A 187 11.12 -14.97 -5.12
CA ASP A 187 9.78 -14.67 -5.67
C ASP A 187 8.70 -14.57 -4.60
N MET A 188 8.74 -15.45 -3.59
CA MET A 188 7.80 -15.43 -2.47
C MET A 188 8.16 -14.37 -1.42
N GLU A 189 9.47 -14.14 -1.20
CA GLU A 189 9.97 -13.04 -0.39
C GLU A 189 9.39 -11.71 -0.90
N ARG A 190 9.43 -11.49 -2.22
CA ARG A 190 8.87 -10.30 -2.85
C ARG A 190 7.37 -10.14 -2.53
N LEU A 191 6.56 -11.18 -2.65
CA LEU A 191 5.13 -11.11 -2.33
C LEU A 191 4.88 -10.80 -0.85
N ALA A 192 5.60 -11.47 0.05
CA ALA A 192 5.49 -11.23 1.49
C ALA A 192 5.89 -9.78 1.86
N ILE A 193 6.94 -9.24 1.24
CA ILE A 193 7.35 -7.84 1.44
C ILE A 193 6.31 -6.87 0.87
N ILE A 194 5.70 -7.16 -0.28
CA ILE A 194 4.62 -6.32 -0.82
C ILE A 194 3.44 -6.30 0.15
N ALA A 195 2.99 -7.47 0.61
CA ALA A 195 1.89 -7.55 1.56
C ALA A 195 2.21 -6.85 2.89
N ALA A 196 3.42 -7.03 3.42
CA ALA A 196 3.87 -6.34 4.64
C ALA A 196 3.86 -4.80 4.47
N ARG A 197 4.32 -4.31 3.32
CA ARG A 197 4.32 -2.87 2.99
C ARG A 197 2.91 -2.32 2.82
N THR A 198 2.02 -3.04 2.16
CA THR A 198 0.61 -2.65 2.06
C THR A 198 -0.06 -2.65 3.43
N ALA A 199 0.28 -3.60 4.31
CA ALA A 199 -0.19 -3.60 5.69
C ALA A 199 0.31 -2.37 6.47
N LEU A 200 1.59 -1.97 6.32
CA LEU A 200 2.12 -0.74 6.92
C LEU A 200 1.36 0.52 6.48
N LEU A 201 0.91 0.58 5.23
CA LEU A 201 0.05 1.67 4.75
C LEU A 201 -1.30 1.70 5.49
N LEU A 202 -1.93 0.53 5.65
CA LEU A 202 -3.21 0.40 6.34
C LEU A 202 -3.12 0.68 7.84
N ILE A 203 -2.00 0.35 8.50
CA ILE A 203 -1.75 0.75 9.89
C ILE A 203 -1.82 2.28 10.02
N ASN A 204 -1.20 3.01 9.10
CA ASN A 204 -1.24 4.47 9.12
C ASN A 204 -2.65 5.02 8.85
N PHE A 205 -3.43 4.39 7.96
CA PHE A 205 -4.85 4.77 7.79
C PHE A 205 -5.69 4.50 9.03
N GLY A 206 -5.46 3.37 9.71
CA GLY A 206 -6.08 3.09 11.01
C GLY A 206 -5.76 4.17 12.03
N PHE A 207 -4.47 4.51 12.20
CA PHE A 207 -4.09 5.61 13.08
C PHE A 207 -4.65 6.97 12.65
N TRP A 208 -4.67 7.28 11.36
CA TRP A 208 -5.15 8.56 10.86
C TRP A 208 -6.62 8.78 11.21
N ILE A 209 -7.48 7.84 10.83
CA ILE A 209 -8.92 7.90 11.16
C ILE A 209 -9.11 7.84 12.68
N GLY A 210 -8.40 6.95 13.37
CA GLY A 210 -8.45 6.87 14.83
C GLY A 210 -8.05 8.17 15.53
N SER A 211 -7.09 8.92 15.00
CA SER A 211 -6.61 10.19 15.57
C SER A 211 -7.61 11.34 15.45
N LEU A 212 -8.61 11.21 14.58
CA LEU A 212 -9.67 12.17 14.35
C LEU A 212 -10.91 11.83 15.20
N TRP A 213 -11.32 10.56 15.22
CA TRP A 213 -12.62 10.17 15.79
C TRP A 213 -12.55 9.16 16.94
N GLY A 214 -11.36 8.62 17.25
CA GLY A 214 -11.20 7.52 18.20
C GLY A 214 -11.73 6.19 17.65
N ASP A 215 -11.99 5.24 18.53
CA ASP A 215 -12.62 3.97 18.20
C ASP A 215 -13.64 3.58 19.28
N ARG A 216 -14.85 3.20 18.86
CA ARG A 216 -15.93 2.75 19.77
C ARG A 216 -15.90 1.24 20.03
N LEU A 217 -14.89 0.53 19.52
CA LEU A 217 -14.68 -0.90 19.71
C LEU A 217 -15.90 -1.74 19.34
N ARG A 218 -16.56 -1.40 18.21
CA ARG A 218 -17.84 -2.00 17.79
C ARG A 218 -17.80 -3.52 17.65
N PHE A 219 -16.63 -4.13 17.48
CA PHE A 219 -16.48 -5.59 17.48
C PHE A 219 -16.78 -6.25 18.83
N LEU A 220 -16.70 -5.51 19.94
CA LEU A 220 -17.11 -5.98 21.27
C LEU A 220 -18.63 -5.91 21.49
N GLY A 221 -19.34 -5.29 20.56
CA GLY A 221 -20.78 -5.03 20.65
C GLY A 221 -21.10 -3.56 20.41
N PRO A 222 -22.35 -3.23 20.03
CA PRO A 222 -22.78 -1.85 19.79
C PRO A 222 -22.74 -0.98 21.04
N ASP A 223 -22.83 -1.58 22.23
CA ASP A 223 -22.95 -0.92 23.53
C ASP A 223 -21.72 -1.14 24.42
N ALA A 224 -20.52 -1.24 23.84
CA ALA A 224 -19.28 -1.54 24.58
C ALA A 224 -19.00 -0.57 25.76
N GLY A 225 -19.73 0.56 25.88
CA GLY A 225 -19.74 1.45 27.04
C GLY A 225 -18.47 2.30 27.20
N PHE A 226 -17.38 1.91 26.55
CA PHE A 226 -16.12 2.64 26.47
C PHE A 226 -15.55 2.56 25.05
N GLY A 227 -14.74 3.55 24.70
CA GLY A 227 -14.01 3.61 23.44
C GLY A 227 -12.61 4.14 23.67
N ILE A 228 -11.73 3.95 22.69
CA ILE A 228 -10.39 4.54 22.70
C ILE A 228 -10.51 5.99 22.20
N PRO A 229 -10.18 6.99 23.02
CA PRO A 229 -10.24 8.39 22.61
C PRO A 229 -9.28 8.72 21.46
N ALA A 230 -9.65 9.70 20.64
CA ALA A 230 -8.87 10.12 19.46
C ALA A 230 -7.43 10.54 19.80
N TRP A 231 -7.22 11.21 20.94
CA TRP A 231 -5.90 11.66 21.36
C TRP A 231 -4.94 10.48 21.64
N ILE A 232 -5.45 9.32 22.08
CA ILE A 232 -4.61 8.12 22.28
C ILE A 232 -4.03 7.67 20.94
N PHE A 233 -4.86 7.60 19.89
CA PHE A 233 -4.38 7.29 18.54
C PHE A 233 -3.37 8.32 18.05
N SER A 234 -3.62 9.62 18.27
CA SER A 234 -2.70 10.68 17.87
C SER A 234 -1.31 10.53 18.51
N ILE A 235 -1.24 10.25 19.82
CA ILE A 235 0.02 10.03 20.55
C ILE A 235 0.71 8.73 20.10
N LEU A 236 -0.04 7.62 20.04
CA LEU A 236 0.54 6.34 19.62
C LEU A 236 1.05 6.40 18.18
N TRP A 237 0.37 7.14 17.31
CA TRP A 237 0.77 7.28 15.91
C TRP A 237 2.09 8.03 15.78
N VAL A 238 2.28 9.16 16.47
CA VAL A 238 3.56 9.89 16.42
C VAL A 238 4.70 9.06 17.02
N VAL A 239 4.45 8.33 18.10
CA VAL A 239 5.44 7.40 18.68
C VAL A 239 5.81 6.31 17.67
N ALA A 240 4.82 5.72 17.00
CA ALA A 240 5.04 4.70 15.98
C ALA A 240 5.81 5.25 14.76
N ILE A 241 5.46 6.44 14.26
CA ILE A 241 6.15 7.11 13.15
C ILE A 241 7.61 7.40 13.50
N VAL A 242 7.86 8.01 14.67
CA VAL A 242 9.23 8.37 15.09
C VAL A 242 10.05 7.10 15.35
N GLY A 243 9.48 6.10 16.02
CA GLY A 243 10.15 4.83 16.29
C GLY A 243 10.49 4.07 15.01
N ALA A 244 9.50 3.86 14.13
CA ALA A 244 9.70 3.16 12.86
C ALA A 244 10.62 3.94 11.91
N GLY A 245 10.50 5.27 11.85
CA GLY A 245 11.37 6.13 11.05
C GLY A 245 12.83 6.09 11.52
N SER A 246 13.05 6.18 12.84
CA SER A 246 14.39 6.09 13.44
C SER A 246 15.03 4.73 13.19
N TRP A 247 14.27 3.64 13.37
CA TRP A 247 14.73 2.30 13.02
C TRP A 247 15.03 2.18 11.53
N ALA A 248 14.15 2.67 10.66
CA ALA A 248 14.32 2.58 9.22
C ALA A 248 15.55 3.35 8.73
N ALA A 249 15.85 4.51 9.32
CA ALA A 249 17.07 5.26 9.05
C ALA A 249 18.33 4.47 9.44
N ARG A 250 18.36 3.91 10.66
CA ARG A 250 19.51 3.11 11.15
C ARG A 250 19.70 1.80 10.37
N ALA A 251 18.60 1.16 9.99
CA ALA A 251 18.60 -0.12 9.27
C ALA A 251 18.66 0.04 7.74
N ASN A 252 18.88 1.27 7.24
CA ASN A 252 18.92 1.62 5.82
C ASN A 252 17.72 1.06 5.02
N ARG A 253 16.51 1.37 5.49
CA ARG A 253 15.22 0.95 4.91
C ARG A 253 14.49 2.15 4.30
N PRO A 254 14.92 2.66 3.13
CA PRO A 254 14.42 3.93 2.58
C PRO A 254 12.91 3.94 2.33
N TRP A 255 12.33 2.79 1.92
CA TRP A 255 10.88 2.72 1.71
C TRP A 255 10.07 2.98 3.00
N VAL A 256 10.48 2.38 4.13
CA VAL A 256 9.80 2.57 5.43
C VAL A 256 10.06 3.96 5.97
N LEU A 257 11.28 4.49 5.77
CA LEU A 257 11.63 5.85 6.14
C LEU A 257 10.76 6.88 5.39
N ASN A 258 10.61 6.72 4.07
CA ASN A 258 9.76 7.60 3.26
C ASN A 258 8.29 7.49 3.68
N LEU A 259 7.80 6.28 3.97
CA LEU A 259 6.45 6.08 4.49
C LEU A 259 6.25 6.84 5.81
N ALA A 260 7.19 6.71 6.76
CA ALA A 260 7.15 7.40 8.04
C ALA A 260 7.21 8.92 7.88
N ALA A 261 8.03 9.45 6.95
CA ALA A 261 8.10 10.88 6.67
C ALA A 261 6.78 11.42 6.09
N VAL A 262 6.19 10.73 5.11
CA VAL A 262 4.91 11.11 4.51
C VAL A 262 3.80 11.11 5.56
N PHE A 263 3.65 10.02 6.31
CA PHE A 263 2.61 9.95 7.34
C PHE A 263 2.91 10.81 8.56
N GLY A 264 4.17 11.14 8.84
CA GLY A 264 4.56 12.16 9.81
C GLY A 264 4.07 13.54 9.41
N ALA A 265 4.22 13.92 8.14
CA ALA A 265 3.64 15.15 7.63
C ALA A 265 2.11 15.13 7.68
N ILE A 266 1.47 14.02 7.28
CA ILE A 266 0.01 13.88 7.36
C ILE A 266 -0.46 14.00 8.81
N HIS A 267 0.20 13.34 9.78
CA HIS A 267 -0.10 13.47 11.21
C HIS A 267 0.00 14.93 11.64
N PHE A 268 1.12 15.60 11.36
CA PHE A 268 1.33 17.00 11.70
C PHE A 268 0.21 17.90 11.15
N TYR A 269 -0.05 17.84 9.84
CA TYR A 269 -1.08 18.68 9.21
C TYR A 269 -2.49 18.35 9.71
N THR A 270 -2.80 17.07 9.91
CA THR A 270 -4.10 16.65 10.46
C THR A 270 -4.31 17.28 11.83
N GLN A 271 -3.37 17.08 12.75
CA GLN A 271 -3.52 17.60 14.11
C GLN A 271 -3.44 19.13 14.14
N TRP A 272 -2.64 19.75 13.28
CA TRP A 272 -2.57 21.21 13.14
C TRP A 272 -3.93 21.81 12.75
N PHE A 273 -4.55 21.30 11.68
CA PHE A 273 -5.81 21.84 11.18
C PHE A 273 -7.01 21.50 12.08
N GLU A 274 -6.99 20.36 12.78
CA GLU A 274 -8.02 20.04 13.78
C GLU A 274 -7.99 20.99 14.98
N LYS A 275 -6.83 21.56 15.33
CA LYS A 275 -6.69 22.47 16.48
C LYS A 275 -6.77 23.94 16.11
N LEU A 276 -6.25 24.32 14.94
CA LEU A 276 -6.08 25.71 14.53
C LEU A 276 -7.00 26.11 13.36
N GLY A 277 -7.72 25.15 12.79
CA GLY A 277 -8.56 25.36 11.62
C GLY A 277 -7.76 25.55 10.32
N ALA A 278 -8.43 25.42 9.19
CA ALA A 278 -7.84 25.56 7.85
C ALA A 278 -7.97 27.00 7.29
N THR A 279 -7.66 28.01 8.11
CA THR A 279 -7.61 29.40 7.64
C THR A 279 -6.37 29.64 6.76
N PRO A 280 -6.36 30.64 5.86
CA PRO A 280 -5.20 30.94 5.03
C PRO A 280 -3.90 31.14 5.83
N LEU A 281 -3.99 31.83 6.98
CA LEU A 281 -2.84 32.04 7.87
C LEU A 281 -2.36 30.72 8.50
N SER A 282 -3.28 29.88 8.96
CA SER A 282 -2.96 28.56 9.53
C SER A 282 -2.23 27.68 8.52
N VAL A 283 -2.70 27.66 7.26
CA VAL A 283 -2.06 26.92 6.16
C VAL A 283 -0.66 27.46 5.87
N LEU A 284 -0.49 28.78 5.80
CA LEU A 284 0.82 29.40 5.57
C LEU A 284 1.80 29.04 6.68
N VAL A 285 1.40 29.16 7.95
CA VAL A 285 2.26 28.86 9.09
C VAL A 285 2.63 27.37 9.12
N ALA A 286 1.67 26.47 8.89
CA ALA A 286 1.94 25.03 8.83
C ALA A 286 2.95 24.69 7.72
N GLY A 287 2.82 25.31 6.55
CA GLY A 287 3.74 25.15 5.42
C GLY A 287 5.15 25.64 5.76
N VAL A 288 5.28 26.85 6.31
CA VAL A 288 6.58 27.43 6.71
C VAL A 288 7.23 26.59 7.81
N ALA A 289 6.47 26.12 8.80
CA ALA A 289 6.98 25.25 9.86
C ALA A 289 7.54 23.94 9.29
N THR A 290 6.82 23.32 8.34
CA THR A 290 7.25 22.08 7.70
C THR A 290 8.52 22.28 6.86
N LEU A 291 8.63 23.40 6.12
CA LEU A 291 9.84 23.77 5.38
C LEU A 291 11.03 24.00 6.32
N GLY A 292 10.80 24.70 7.43
CA GLY A 292 11.81 24.91 8.47
C GLY A 292 12.33 23.59 9.06
N ALA A 293 11.42 22.66 9.36
CA ALA A 293 11.78 21.32 9.82
C ALA A 293 12.58 20.53 8.77
N ALA A 294 12.22 20.62 7.49
CA ALA A 294 12.96 19.99 6.40
C ALA A 294 14.40 20.53 6.29
N ILE A 295 14.59 21.84 6.40
CA ILE A 295 15.92 22.48 6.41
C ILE A 295 16.74 22.04 7.63
N ALA A 296 16.12 21.98 8.81
CA ALA A 296 16.80 21.54 10.03
C ALA A 296 17.29 20.08 9.92
N LEU A 297 16.45 19.18 9.40
CA LEU A 297 16.82 17.79 9.14
C LEU A 297 17.92 17.67 8.09
N TRP A 298 17.86 18.45 7.02
CA TRP A 298 18.91 18.50 5.99
C TRP A 298 20.26 18.94 6.57
N LYS A 299 20.29 20.03 7.34
CA LYS A 299 21.51 20.51 8.02
C LYS A 299 22.07 19.47 9.00
N TYR A 300 21.21 18.82 9.78
CA TYR A 300 21.62 17.75 10.69
C TYR A 300 22.28 16.58 9.96
N ASN A 301 21.77 16.22 8.79
CA ASN A 301 22.32 15.12 7.99
C ASN A 301 23.66 15.50 7.33
N GLN A 302 23.86 16.75 6.93
CA GLN A 302 25.16 17.22 6.44
C GLN A 302 26.26 17.14 7.51
N GLY A 303 25.91 17.33 8.79
CA GLY A 303 26.86 17.16 9.90
C GLY A 303 27.27 15.70 10.17
N LYS A 304 26.65 14.72 9.49
CA LYS A 304 26.88 13.28 9.70
C LYS A 304 27.46 12.55 8.49
N THR A 305 27.62 13.21 7.36
CA THR A 305 28.48 12.68 6.30
C THR A 305 29.90 12.64 6.85
N ILE A 306 30.44 11.44 7.00
CA ILE A 306 31.84 11.20 7.35
C ILE A 306 32.71 12.11 6.46
N PRO A 307 33.63 12.92 7.01
CA PRO A 307 34.56 13.69 6.18
C PRO A 307 35.29 12.71 5.25
N ALA A 308 35.46 13.14 3.99
CA ALA A 308 36.03 12.37 2.88
C ALA A 308 37.32 11.63 3.26
#